data_AF-X1TXB4-F1
#
_entry.id   AF-X1TXB4-F1
#
_cell.length_a   1.000
_cell.length_b   1.000
_cell.length_c   1.000
_cell.angle_alpha   90.00
_cell.angle_beta   90.00
_cell.angle_gamma   90.00
#
_symmetry.space_group_name_H-M   'P 1'
#
loop_
_entity.id
_entity.type
_entity.pdbx_description
1 polymer ?
#
loop_
_entity_poly.entity_id
_entity_poly.type
_entity_poly.pdbx_seq_one_letter_code
_entity_poly.pdbx_strand_id
1 'polypeptide(L)'
;GREISEQKDYGDKIANEIDKEVNKIIEEAHKVAERILTENKPKLIQIAEKLIAQETLEGEELEPLFNQTTPKPTPKPISKPMPIPAEATVKVKPVPKQAPAIPQPLPKQAPATPD
;
A
#
# COMPACT_ATOMS: atom_id res chain seq x y z
N GLY A 1 24.39 -46.40 -9.13
CA GLY A 1 23.33 -45.50 -9.63
C GLY A 1 22.06 -45.64 -8.82
N ARG A 2 22.05 -45.13 -7.57
CA ARG A 2 20.89 -45.11 -6.67
C ARG A 2 20.93 -43.88 -5.75
N GLU A 3 21.35 -42.73 -6.28
CA GLU A 3 21.62 -41.52 -5.46
C GLU A 3 20.84 -40.29 -5.96
N ILE A 4 20.18 -40.36 -7.13
CA ILE A 4 19.53 -39.21 -7.78
C ILE A 4 18.04 -39.03 -7.43
N SER A 5 17.38 -40.01 -6.80
CA SER A 5 15.95 -39.94 -6.49
C SER A 5 15.65 -39.25 -5.16
N GLU A 6 16.51 -39.43 -4.15
CA GLU A 6 16.24 -38.99 -2.78
C GLU A 6 16.42 -37.47 -2.59
N GLN A 7 17.33 -36.86 -3.34
CA GLN A 7 17.64 -35.43 -3.24
C GLN A 7 16.54 -34.54 -3.86
N LYS A 8 15.70 -35.09 -4.74
CA LYS A 8 14.65 -34.36 -5.46
C LYS A 8 13.36 -34.24 -4.66
N ASP A 9 12.94 -35.31 -3.99
CA ASP A 9 11.69 -35.33 -3.21
C ASP A 9 11.74 -34.44 -1.96
N TYR A 10 12.94 -34.20 -1.40
CA TYR A 10 13.09 -33.30 -0.26
C TYR A 10 12.90 -31.83 -0.67
N GLY A 11 13.43 -31.41 -1.82
CA GLY A 11 13.24 -30.05 -2.34
C GLY A 11 11.77 -29.72 -2.58
N ASP A 12 11.03 -30.65 -3.19
CA ASP A 12 9.60 -30.47 -3.46
C ASP A 12 8.78 -30.39 -2.17
N LYS A 13 9.09 -31.23 -1.16
CA LYS A 13 8.41 -31.16 0.15
C LYS A 13 8.71 -29.84 0.88
N ILE A 14 9.97 -29.43 0.92
CA ILE A 14 10.38 -28.19 1.58
C ILE A 14 9.78 -26.97 0.88
N ALA A 15 9.75 -26.95 -0.45
CA ALA A 15 9.09 -25.88 -1.21
C ALA A 15 7.59 -25.78 -0.86
N ASN A 16 6.90 -26.92 -0.79
CA ASN A 16 5.49 -26.96 -0.39
C ASN A 16 5.26 -26.46 1.05
N GLU A 17 6.18 -26.74 1.98
CA GLU A 17 6.09 -26.23 3.36
C GLU A 17 6.31 -24.72 3.41
N ILE A 18 7.26 -24.19 2.64
CA ILE A 18 7.50 -22.75 2.54
C ILE A 18 6.26 -22.04 1.99
N ASP A 19 5.70 -22.53 0.88
CA ASP A 19 4.51 -21.91 0.27
C ASP A 19 3.31 -21.92 1.23
N LYS A 20 3.15 -22.98 2.03
CA LYS A 20 2.10 -23.04 3.06
C LYS A 20 2.30 -21.98 4.13
N GLU A 21 3.53 -21.80 4.63
CA GLU A 21 3.80 -20.82 5.67
C GLU A 21 3.63 -19.39 5.14
N VAL A 22 4.08 -19.11 3.91
CA VAL A 22 3.87 -17.82 3.26
C VAL A 22 2.38 -17.51 3.13
N ASN A 23 1.57 -18.45 2.65
CA ASN A 23 0.12 -18.27 2.54
C ASN A 23 -0.53 -18.01 3.90
N LYS A 24 -0.10 -18.75 4.93
CA LYS A 24 -0.59 -18.57 6.30
C LYS A 24 -0.28 -17.18 6.84
N ILE A 25 0.94 -16.68 6.66
CA ILE A 25 1.33 -15.32 7.07
C ILE A 25 0.46 -14.27 6.38
N ILE A 26 0.22 -14.42 5.08
CA ILE A 26 -0.62 -13.48 4.31
C ILE A 26 -2.07 -13.51 4.83
N GLU A 27 -2.62 -14.70 5.06
CA GLU A 27 -4.00 -14.85 5.54
C GLU A 27 -4.17 -14.26 6.95
N GLU A 28 -3.21 -14.48 7.85
CA GLU A 28 -3.20 -13.89 9.19
C GLU A 28 -3.11 -12.36 9.12
N ALA A 29 -2.20 -11.81 8.32
CA ALA A 29 -2.06 -10.37 8.13
C ALA A 29 -3.34 -9.74 7.57
N HIS A 30 -3.99 -10.40 6.61
CA HIS A 30 -5.26 -9.96 6.06
C HIS A 30 -6.36 -9.92 7.12
N LYS A 31 -6.51 -10.99 7.92
CA LYS A 31 -7.50 -11.05 9.01
C LYS A 31 -7.25 -9.96 10.06
N VAL A 32 -5.99 -9.69 10.38
CA VAL A 32 -5.62 -8.60 11.30
C VAL A 32 -6.02 -7.25 10.72
N ALA A 33 -5.71 -6.98 9.45
CA ALA A 33 -6.10 -5.75 8.78
C ALA A 33 -7.62 -5.57 8.73
N GLU A 34 -8.36 -6.61 8.35
CA GLU A 34 -9.83 -6.62 8.31
C GLU A 34 -10.43 -6.33 9.69
N ARG A 35 -9.88 -6.95 10.74
CA ARG A 35 -10.30 -6.70 12.12
C ARG A 35 -10.07 -5.24 12.52
N ILE A 36 -8.89 -4.69 12.27
CA ILE A 36 -8.56 -3.30 12.61
C ILE A 36 -9.50 -2.33 11.87
N LEU A 37 -9.75 -2.56 10.58
CA LEU A 37 -10.65 -1.73 9.78
C LEU A 37 -12.11 -1.82 10.25
N THR A 38 -12.54 -3.01 10.68
CA THR A 38 -13.90 -3.23 11.17
C THR A 38 -14.12 -2.62 12.56
N GLU A 39 -13.17 -2.79 13.48
CA GLU A 39 -13.19 -2.16 14.80
C GLU A 39 -13.18 -0.62 14.69
N ASN A 40 -12.47 -0.08 13.70
CA ASN A 40 -12.37 1.36 13.45
C ASN A 40 -13.30 1.86 12.33
N LYS A 41 -14.36 1.11 11.98
CA LYS A 41 -15.30 1.45 10.91
C LYS A 41 -15.85 2.89 10.98
N PRO A 42 -16.20 3.45 12.15
CA PRO A 42 -16.68 4.83 12.23
C PRO A 42 -15.64 5.88 11.81
N LYS A 43 -14.36 5.65 12.11
CA LYS A 43 -13.26 6.53 11.68
C LYS A 43 -13.03 6.40 10.17
N LEU A 44 -13.09 5.17 9.64
CA LEU A 44 -12.97 4.92 8.21
C LEU A 44 -14.03 5.68 7.40
N ILE A 45 -15.29 5.68 7.87
CA ILE A 45 -16.39 6.41 7.22
C ILE A 45 -16.12 7.92 7.23
N GLN A 46 -15.69 8.49 8.36
CA GLN A 46 -15.39 9.92 8.44
C GLN A 46 -14.24 10.36 7.52
N ILE A 47 -13.19 9.54 7.42
CA ILE A 47 -12.08 9.83 6.50
C ILE A 47 -12.59 9.77 5.05
N ALA A 48 -13.41 8.77 4.70
CA ALA A 48 -14.00 8.65 3.38
C ALA A 48 -14.91 9.85 3.03
N GLU A 49 -15.77 10.29 3.95
CA GLU A 49 -16.63 11.46 3.77
C GLU A 49 -15.82 12.74 3.53
N LYS A 50 -14.72 12.93 4.28
CA LYS A 50 -13.82 14.07 4.07
C LYS A 50 -13.09 14.02 2.74
N LEU A 51 -12.61 12.84 2.33
CA LEU A 51 -11.96 12.67 1.03
C LEU A 51 -12.93 12.91 -0.13
N ILE A 52 -14.20 12.58 0.01
CA ILE A 52 -15.23 12.92 -0.99
C ILE A 52 -15.39 14.45 -1.12
N ALA A 53 -15.23 15.19 -0.02
CA ALA A 53 -15.40 16.64 -0.01
C ALA A 53 -14.16 17.42 -0.48
N GLN A 54 -12.95 16.96 -0.12
CA GLN A 54 -11.70 17.72 -0.32
C GLN A 54 -10.70 17.04 -1.28
N GLU A 55 -11.00 15.83 -1.77
CA GLU A 55 -10.18 14.98 -2.67
C GLU A 55 -8.83 14.51 -2.10
N THR A 56 -8.19 15.31 -1.26
CA THR A 56 -6.90 15.04 -0.62
C THR A 56 -6.98 15.45 0.86
N LEU A 57 -6.33 14.68 1.72
CA LEU A 57 -6.18 15.01 3.14
C LEU A 57 -4.69 14.93 3.50
N GLU A 58 -4.15 16.01 4.06
CA GLU A 58 -2.76 16.06 4.52
C GLU A 58 -2.59 15.52 5.93
N GLY A 59 -1.35 15.21 6.33
CA GLY A 59 -1.04 14.60 7.62
C GLY A 59 -1.60 15.36 8.83
N GLU A 60 -1.46 16.68 8.86
CA GLU A 60 -1.96 17.53 9.95
C GLU A 60 -3.50 17.53 10.06
N GLU A 61 -4.20 17.24 8.97
CA GLU A 61 -5.67 17.11 8.93
C GLU A 61 -6.15 15.69 9.25
N LEU A 62 -5.31 14.68 9.03
CA LEU A 62 -5.57 13.27 9.30
C LEU A 62 -5.35 12.88 10.76
N GLU A 63 -4.25 13.30 11.37
CA GLU A 63 -3.90 13.00 12.77
C GLU A 63 -5.05 13.23 13.78
N PRO A 64 -5.78 14.36 13.74
CA PRO A 64 -6.89 14.58 14.66
C PRO A 64 -8.06 13.61 14.43
N LEU A 65 -8.23 13.04 13.23
CA LEU A 65 -9.30 12.08 12.94
C LEU A 65 -9.03 10.70 13.56
N PHE A 66 -7.77 10.35 13.77
CA PHE A 66 -7.38 9.13 14.46
C PHE A 66 -7.51 9.24 15.98
N ASN A 67 -7.24 10.43 16.55
CA ASN A 67 -7.23 10.67 17.99
C ASN A 67 -8.58 11.09 18.58
N GLN A 68 -9.53 11.54 17.76
CA GLN A 68 -10.87 11.89 18.24
C GLN A 68 -11.73 10.65 18.53
N THR A 69 -12.36 10.63 19.71
CA THR A 69 -13.47 9.73 20.04
C THR A 69 -14.69 10.17 19.26
N THR A 70 -15.00 9.46 18.19
CA THR A 70 -15.99 9.87 17.19
C THR A 70 -17.39 9.98 17.80
N PRO A 71 -18.08 11.13 17.72
CA PRO A 71 -19.52 11.19 17.94
C PRO A 71 -20.22 10.42 16.80
N LYS A 72 -21.29 9.71 17.13
CA LYS A 72 -22.09 8.91 16.19
C LYS A 72 -22.49 9.75 14.96
N PRO A 73 -22.24 9.27 13.72
CA PRO A 73 -22.56 10.04 12.53
C PRO A 73 -24.07 10.18 12.40
N THR A 74 -24.55 11.42 12.35
CA THR A 74 -25.92 11.74 11.93
C THR A 74 -25.87 12.16 10.47
N PRO A 75 -26.79 11.67 9.62
CA PRO A 75 -26.80 12.00 8.21
C PRO A 75 -27.25 13.46 8.07
N LYS A 76 -26.36 14.34 7.58
CA LYS A 76 -26.74 15.69 7.17
C LYS A 76 -26.64 15.82 5.64
N PRO A 77 -27.65 16.40 4.99
CA PRO A 77 -27.72 16.50 3.54
C PRO A 77 -26.69 17.49 3.00
N ILE A 78 -26.00 17.08 1.94
CA ILE A 78 -25.05 17.88 1.17
C ILE A 78 -25.81 19.04 0.50
N SER A 79 -25.63 20.27 0.98
CA SER A 79 -26.14 21.46 0.29
C SER A 79 -25.02 22.45 -0.04
N LYS A 80 -24.61 22.39 -1.31
CA LYS A 80 -24.01 23.41 -2.19
C LYS A 80 -22.55 23.86 -1.95
N PRO A 81 -21.72 23.91 -3.01
CA PRO A 81 -20.35 24.42 -2.95
C PRO A 81 -20.35 25.96 -3.03
N MET A 82 -19.61 26.62 -2.14
CA MET A 82 -19.19 28.02 -2.32
C MET A 82 -17.74 28.08 -2.82
N PRO A 83 -17.43 28.98 -3.76
CA PRO A 83 -16.10 29.12 -4.33
C PRO A 83 -15.19 29.88 -3.37
N ILE A 84 -13.96 29.41 -3.18
CA ILE A 84 -12.92 30.22 -2.56
C ILE A 84 -11.99 30.72 -3.68
N PRO A 85 -11.74 32.04 -3.79
CA PRO A 85 -10.99 32.63 -4.90
C PRO A 85 -9.52 32.19 -4.95
N ALA A 86 -9.00 32.15 -6.17
CA ALA A 86 -7.59 32.06 -6.45
C ALA A 86 -6.80 33.21 -5.80
N GLU A 87 -5.51 32.91 -5.56
CA GLU A 87 -4.37 33.83 -5.50
C GLU A 87 -3.79 34.16 -4.11
N ALA A 88 -2.74 33.41 -3.74
CA ALA A 88 -1.54 33.98 -3.10
C ALA A 88 -0.34 33.08 -3.42
N THR A 89 0.52 33.56 -4.32
CA THR A 89 1.81 32.96 -4.67
C THR A 89 2.81 33.22 -3.54
N VAL A 90 3.56 32.20 -3.11
CA VAL A 90 4.90 32.40 -2.52
C VAL A 90 5.85 31.37 -3.11
N LYS A 91 6.79 31.86 -3.91
CA LYS A 91 7.93 31.14 -4.49
C LYS A 91 8.93 30.73 -3.41
N VAL A 92 9.27 29.44 -3.35
CA VAL A 92 10.59 28.97 -2.88
C VAL A 92 11.14 27.94 -3.89
N LYS A 93 12.44 28.06 -4.15
CA LYS A 93 13.27 27.48 -5.24
C LYS A 93 13.42 25.93 -5.21
N PRO A 94 13.89 25.31 -6.32
CA PRO A 94 13.75 23.86 -6.56
C PRO A 94 14.85 23.03 -5.89
N VAL A 95 14.48 21.90 -5.30
CA VAL A 95 15.41 20.85 -4.83
C VAL A 95 15.34 19.69 -5.84
N PRO A 96 16.50 19.16 -6.31
CA PRO A 96 16.55 18.26 -7.46
C PRO A 96 15.94 16.88 -7.17
N LYS A 97 15.15 16.38 -8.12
CA LYS A 97 14.66 15.00 -8.15
C LYS A 97 15.84 14.05 -8.38
N GLN A 98 16.30 13.37 -7.34
CA GLN A 98 16.90 12.05 -7.53
C GLN A 98 15.77 11.02 -7.52
N ALA A 99 15.44 10.51 -8.70
CA ALA A 99 14.65 9.30 -8.83
C ALA A 99 15.50 8.11 -8.33
N PRO A 100 14.93 7.15 -7.58
CA PRO A 100 15.64 5.91 -7.33
C PRO A 100 15.85 5.20 -8.68
N ALA A 101 17.11 4.93 -9.02
CA ALA A 101 17.47 4.16 -10.19
C ALA A 101 16.94 2.73 -10.02
N ILE A 102 15.98 2.36 -10.86
CA ILE A 102 15.61 0.95 -11.07
C ILE A 102 16.86 0.27 -11.67
N PRO A 103 17.39 -0.82 -11.09
CA PRO A 103 18.47 -1.56 -11.74
C PRO A 103 17.95 -2.14 -13.05
N GLN A 104 18.54 -1.72 -14.17
CA GLN A 104 18.27 -2.36 -15.46
C GLN A 104 18.85 -3.78 -15.44
N PRO A 105 18.12 -4.81 -15.88
CA PRO A 105 18.71 -6.14 -16.03
C PRO A 105 19.74 -6.13 -17.16
N LEU A 106 20.93 -6.68 -16.91
CA LEU A 106 21.99 -6.83 -17.91
C LEU A 106 21.46 -7.57 -19.16
N PRO A 107 21.78 -7.11 -20.38
CA PRO A 107 21.53 -7.89 -21.58
C PRO A 107 22.39 -9.16 -21.57
N LYS A 108 21.73 -10.30 -21.77
CA LYS A 108 22.33 -11.62 -21.96
C LYS A 108 23.34 -11.54 -23.11
N GLN A 109 24.58 -11.94 -22.85
CA GLN A 109 25.56 -12.22 -23.91
C GLN A 109 24.96 -13.28 -24.84
N ALA A 110 24.89 -12.97 -26.13
CA ALA A 110 24.59 -13.96 -27.16
C ALA A 110 25.87 -14.77 -27.47
N PRO A 111 25.77 -16.09 -27.71
CA PRO A 111 26.92 -16.88 -28.14
C PRO A 111 27.10 -16.85 -29.67
N ALA A 112 28.31 -17.25 -30.10
CA ALA A 112 28.83 -17.52 -31.45
C ALA A 112 29.54 -16.34 -32.15
N THR A 113 30.79 -16.49 -32.60
CA THR A 113 31.21 -17.46 -33.64
C THR A 113 32.71 -17.79 -33.49
N PRO A 114 33.17 -19.03 -33.74
CA PRO A 114 34.60 -19.33 -33.85
C PRO A 114 35.11 -19.00 -35.27
N ASP A 115 36.38 -18.58 -35.38
CA ASP A 115 37.19 -18.74 -36.60
C ASP A 115 37.89 -20.11 -36.53
#